data_AF-A0A1Y2GWQ5-F1
#
_entry.id   AF-A0A1Y2GWQ5-F1
#
_cell.length_a   1.000
_cell.length_b   1.000
_cell.length_c   1.000
_cell.angle_alpha   90.00
_cell.angle_beta   90.00
_cell.angle_gamma   90.00
#
_symmetry.space_group_name_H-M   'P 1'
#
loop_
_entity.id
_entity.type
_entity.pdbx_description
1 polymer ?
#
loop_
_entity_poly.entity_id
_entity_poly.type
_entity_poly.pdbx_seq_one_letter_code
_entity_poly.pdbx_strand_id
1 'polypeptide(L)'
;MANPSTQPPSNATTTNIIFGRDFVQSSYALLEVPKSLENYIDEHESRLVSFQVRGIEKDTAVLCTPTQTFSLQRAHTSNTLIPIAPVIGRKPESHNDMDLDDPYRTDRPDIEESSYGKHAVLDMMNSVLDLIPIPPRLDRLAELLGECLFEGWAHEHEGRLYTWRELQSTVQASDKEILQWLKDKHAKEINGT
;
A
#
# COMPACT_ATOMS: atom_id res chain seq x y z
N MET A 1 -53.66 4.58 -4.74
CA MET A 1 -53.20 3.86 -5.96
C MET A 1 -51.69 3.66 -5.81
N ALA A 2 -51.26 2.46 -5.40
CA ALA A 2 -49.85 2.13 -5.22
C ALA A 2 -49.27 1.69 -6.57
N ASN A 3 -48.10 2.22 -6.92
CA ASN A 3 -47.43 2.00 -8.19
C ASN A 3 -46.80 0.60 -8.20
N PRO A 4 -47.24 -0.35 -9.05
CA PRO A 4 -46.72 -1.71 -9.06
C PRO A 4 -45.68 -1.85 -10.17
N SER A 5 -44.44 -1.38 -9.95
CA SER A 5 -43.32 -1.70 -10.86
C SER A 5 -41.98 -1.32 -10.24
N THR A 6 -41.43 -2.26 -9.49
CA THR A 6 -39.98 -2.45 -9.34
C THR A 6 -39.76 -3.91 -8.94
N GLN A 7 -40.38 -4.84 -9.69
CA GLN A 7 -39.88 -6.21 -9.64
C GLN A 7 -38.51 -6.21 -10.33
N PRO A 8 -37.45 -6.70 -9.67
CA PRO A 8 -36.15 -6.84 -10.31
C PRO A 8 -36.29 -7.76 -11.53
N PRO A 9 -35.52 -7.52 -12.61
CA PRO A 9 -35.58 -8.32 -13.82
C PRO A 9 -35.37 -9.80 -13.50
N SER A 10 -36.06 -10.71 -14.22
CA SER A 10 -36.09 -12.16 -13.95
C SER A 10 -34.74 -12.89 -14.06
N ASN A 11 -33.66 -12.17 -14.40
CA ASN A 11 -32.27 -12.66 -14.42
C ASN A 11 -31.37 -11.91 -13.41
N ALA A 12 -31.96 -11.27 -12.39
CA ALA A 12 -31.21 -10.51 -11.40
C ALA A 12 -30.31 -11.45 -10.59
N THR A 13 -29.00 -11.29 -10.81
CA THR A 13 -27.99 -11.94 -10.00
C THR A 13 -27.85 -11.18 -8.68
N THR A 14 -28.10 -11.86 -7.56
CA THR A 14 -27.91 -11.28 -6.22
C THR A 14 -26.55 -11.69 -5.68
N THR A 15 -25.76 -10.72 -5.22
CA THR A 15 -24.46 -10.95 -4.56
C THR A 15 -24.55 -10.45 -3.13
N ASN A 16 -24.16 -11.32 -2.19
CA ASN A 16 -24.20 -11.01 -0.77
C ASN A 16 -22.92 -10.27 -0.34
N ILE A 17 -23.05 -8.96 -0.10
CA ILE A 17 -21.97 -8.10 0.41
C ILE A 17 -22.23 -7.84 1.90
N ILE A 18 -21.25 -8.18 2.74
CA ILE A 18 -21.34 -8.05 4.20
C ILE A 18 -20.15 -7.27 4.75
N PHE A 19 -20.33 -6.58 5.88
CA PHE A 19 -19.18 -6.08 6.65
C PHE A 19 -18.57 -7.22 7.46
N GLY A 20 -17.24 -7.33 7.46
CA GLY A 20 -16.50 -8.25 8.33
C GLY A 20 -16.74 -7.91 9.81
N ARG A 21 -16.62 -8.89 10.70
CA ARG A 21 -16.77 -8.67 12.16
C ARG A 21 -15.67 -7.77 12.72
N ASP A 22 -14.54 -7.73 12.04
CA ASP A 22 -13.30 -7.02 12.33
C ASP A 22 -13.09 -5.83 11.37
N PHE A 23 -14.16 -5.33 10.74
CA PHE A 23 -14.08 -4.18 9.86
C PHE A 23 -13.52 -2.96 10.60
N VAL A 24 -12.40 -2.43 10.12
CA VAL A 24 -11.78 -1.19 10.59
C VAL A 24 -11.62 -0.25 9.41
N GLN A 25 -12.32 0.89 9.46
CA GLN A 25 -12.26 1.91 8.42
C GLN A 25 -10.85 2.49 8.28
N SER A 26 -10.44 2.81 7.04
CA SER A 26 -9.12 3.38 6.72
C SER A 26 -7.94 2.43 7.02
N SER A 27 -8.17 1.13 6.92
CA SER A 27 -7.12 0.11 7.00
C SER A 27 -6.43 -0.11 5.65
N TYR A 28 -7.08 0.28 4.55
CA TYR A 28 -6.60 0.10 3.20
C TYR A 28 -6.51 1.45 2.46
N ALA A 29 -5.60 1.51 1.48
CA ALA A 29 -5.53 2.59 0.51
C ALA A 29 -5.42 2.00 -0.89
N LEU A 30 -6.11 2.60 -1.85
CA LEU A 30 -5.95 2.27 -3.26
C LEU A 30 -4.78 3.06 -3.83
N LEU A 31 -3.91 2.37 -4.54
CA LEU A 31 -2.74 2.92 -5.20
C LEU A 31 -2.90 2.73 -6.71
N GLU A 32 -2.93 3.82 -7.47
CA GLU A 32 -2.89 3.78 -8.92
C GLU A 32 -1.45 3.50 -9.36
N VAL A 33 -1.28 2.38 -10.07
CA VAL A 33 0.03 1.87 -10.49
C VAL A 33 0.29 2.32 -11.95
N PRO A 34 1.31 3.15 -12.21
CA PRO A 34 1.67 3.55 -13.56
C PRO A 34 2.13 2.34 -14.38
N LYS A 35 1.94 2.38 -15.70
CA LYS A 35 2.29 1.24 -16.58
C LYS A 35 3.76 0.82 -16.47
N SER A 36 4.66 1.77 -16.24
CA SER A 36 6.09 1.46 -16.02
C SER A 36 6.33 0.62 -14.76
N LEU A 37 5.55 0.86 -13.70
CA LEU A 37 5.62 0.12 -12.45
C LEU A 37 4.89 -1.22 -12.55
N GLU A 38 3.76 -1.28 -13.26
CA GLU A 38 3.05 -2.52 -13.55
C GLU A 38 3.97 -3.51 -14.29
N ASN A 39 4.59 -3.08 -15.38
CA ASN A 39 5.55 -3.90 -16.12
C ASN A 39 6.71 -4.37 -15.23
N TYR A 40 7.20 -3.50 -14.34
CA TYR A 40 8.26 -3.85 -13.39
C TYR A 40 7.82 -4.93 -12.40
N ILE A 41 6.58 -4.85 -11.90
CA ILE A 41 5.99 -5.87 -11.02
C ILE A 41 5.84 -7.20 -11.76
N ASP A 42 5.29 -7.18 -12.98
CA ASP A 42 5.08 -8.38 -13.80
C ASP A 42 6.40 -9.08 -14.15
N GLU A 43 7.44 -8.32 -14.54
CA GLU A 43 8.78 -8.85 -14.83
C GLU A 43 9.43 -9.53 -13.60
N HIS A 44 9.01 -9.14 -12.40
CA HIS A 44 9.57 -9.61 -11.14
C HIS A 44 8.57 -10.48 -10.35
N GLU A 45 7.51 -11.01 -10.97
CA GLU A 45 6.44 -11.77 -10.30
C GLU A 45 6.95 -12.95 -9.42
N SER A 46 8.10 -13.53 -9.78
CA SER A 46 8.76 -14.61 -9.01
C SER A 46 9.70 -14.14 -7.88
N ARG A 47 9.91 -12.82 -7.73
CA ARG A 47 10.80 -12.20 -6.75
C ARG A 47 10.01 -11.20 -5.89
N LEU A 48 10.39 -11.07 -4.63
CA LEU A 48 9.82 -10.04 -3.76
C LEU A 48 10.17 -8.65 -4.32
N VAL A 49 9.16 -7.95 -4.84
CA VAL A 49 9.29 -6.55 -5.21
C VAL A 49 9.23 -5.72 -3.94
N SER A 50 10.31 -5.03 -3.60
CA SER A 50 10.36 -4.17 -2.42
C SER A 50 10.06 -2.72 -2.79
N PHE A 51 8.98 -2.18 -2.24
CA PHE A 51 8.69 -0.75 -2.27
C PHE A 51 8.88 -0.14 -0.88
N GLN A 52 9.35 1.10 -0.84
CA GLN A 52 9.56 1.81 0.42
C GLN A 52 8.93 3.20 0.34
N VAL A 53 8.20 3.58 1.37
CA VAL A 53 7.74 4.96 1.55
C VAL A 53 8.85 5.72 2.28
N ARG A 54 9.33 6.82 1.69
CA ARG A 54 10.40 7.66 2.24
C ARG A 54 9.95 9.10 2.43
N GLY A 55 10.55 9.76 3.41
CA GLY A 55 10.26 11.14 3.80
C GLY A 55 10.21 11.28 5.32
N ILE A 56 10.58 12.46 5.82
CA ILE A 56 10.40 12.80 7.24
C ILE A 56 9.00 13.37 7.46
N GLU A 57 8.60 13.57 8.72
CA GLU A 57 7.25 14.04 9.10
C GLU A 57 6.79 15.32 8.39
N LYS A 58 7.72 16.19 7.99
CA LYS A 58 7.44 17.46 7.32
C LYS A 58 7.41 17.37 5.79
N ASP A 59 7.78 16.22 5.22
CA ASP A 59 7.83 16.05 3.77
C ASP A 59 6.53 15.50 3.22
N THR A 60 6.25 15.82 1.96
CA THR A 60 5.37 14.98 1.15
C THR A 60 6.06 13.64 0.90
N ALA A 61 5.45 12.55 1.36
CA ALA A 61 5.98 11.20 1.19
C ALA A 61 6.21 10.83 -0.28
N VAL A 62 7.26 10.06 -0.54
CA VAL A 62 7.56 9.47 -1.85
C VAL A 62 7.54 7.95 -1.75
N LEU A 63 7.18 7.29 -2.84
CA LEU A 63 7.36 5.85 -3.00
C LEU A 63 8.63 5.60 -3.81
N CYS A 64 9.53 4.78 -3.27
CA CYS A 64 10.76 4.38 -3.95
C CYS A 64 10.68 2.90 -4.32
N THR A 65 10.93 2.61 -5.59
CA THR A 65 11.36 1.28 -6.04
C THR A 65 12.88 1.15 -5.83
N PRO A 66 13.50 0.00 -6.12
CA PRO A 66 14.97 -0.09 -6.09
C PRO A 66 15.67 0.88 -7.04
N THR A 67 14.98 1.38 -8.07
CA THR A 67 15.59 2.14 -9.18
C THR A 67 15.01 3.52 -9.46
N GLN A 68 13.82 3.83 -8.93
CA GLN A 68 13.09 5.04 -9.29
C GLN A 68 12.26 5.59 -8.11
N THR A 69 12.09 6.91 -8.09
CA THR A 69 11.30 7.64 -7.10
C THR A 69 10.00 8.18 -7.69
N PHE A 70 8.92 8.06 -6.94
CA PHE A 70 7.58 8.50 -7.30
C PHE A 70 7.00 9.40 -6.20
N SER A 71 6.38 10.51 -6.57
CA SER A 71 5.55 11.29 -5.66
C SER A 71 4.25 10.54 -5.38
N LEU A 72 3.82 10.50 -4.12
CA LEU A 72 2.49 10.05 -3.74
C LEU A 72 1.54 11.26 -3.69
N GLN A 73 0.49 11.25 -4.50
CA GLN A 73 -0.54 12.29 -4.49
C GLN A 73 -1.90 11.69 -4.19
N ARG A 74 -2.68 12.30 -3.28
CA ARG A 74 -4.03 11.82 -2.98
C ARG A 74 -5.05 12.54 -3.83
N ALA A 75 -5.76 11.81 -4.69
CA ALA A 75 -6.87 12.30 -5.48
C ALA A 75 -8.19 11.89 -4.82
N HIS A 76 -9.03 12.87 -4.46
CA HIS A 76 -10.36 12.61 -3.90
C HIS A 76 -11.37 12.35 -5.01
N THR A 77 -12.26 11.39 -4.77
CA THR A 77 -13.36 11.03 -5.66
C THR A 77 -14.70 11.47 -5.05
N SER A 78 -15.65 11.89 -5.89
CA SER A 78 -17.03 12.15 -5.45
C SER A 78 -17.79 10.85 -5.12
N ASN A 79 -17.29 9.71 -5.60
CA ASN A 79 -17.88 8.40 -5.41
C ASN A 79 -17.23 7.68 -4.24
N THR A 80 -18.00 6.80 -3.58
CA THR A 80 -17.48 5.84 -2.60
C THR A 80 -16.97 4.61 -3.31
N LEU A 81 -15.72 4.25 -3.04
CA LEU A 81 -15.07 3.02 -3.51
C LEU A 81 -15.13 1.99 -2.38
N ILE A 82 -15.63 0.80 -2.70
CA ILE A 82 -15.83 -0.28 -1.72
C ILE A 82 -15.11 -1.52 -2.26
N PRO A 83 -13.81 -1.73 -1.92
CA PRO A 83 -13.16 -2.98 -2.24
C PRO A 83 -13.82 -4.12 -1.47
N ILE A 84 -14.17 -5.17 -2.21
CA ILE A 84 -14.76 -6.38 -1.67
C ILE A 84 -13.84 -7.57 -1.95
N ALA A 85 -13.77 -8.49 -0.99
CA ALA A 85 -13.05 -9.76 -1.16
C ALA A 85 -14.01 -10.93 -0.95
N PRO A 86 -13.82 -12.06 -1.65
CA PRO A 86 -14.56 -13.28 -1.37
C PRO A 86 -14.33 -13.73 0.07
N VAL A 87 -15.41 -14.04 0.79
CA VAL A 87 -15.34 -14.70 2.09
C VAL A 87 -15.12 -16.17 1.82
N ILE A 88 -13.89 -16.64 1.99
CA ILE A 88 -13.58 -18.06 1.94
C ILE A 88 -14.11 -18.68 3.24
N GLY A 89 -15.39 -19.06 3.24
CA GLY A 89 -15.94 -19.91 4.27
C GLY A 89 -15.27 -21.27 4.16
N ARG A 90 -14.65 -21.76 5.25
CA ARG A 90 -14.48 -23.21 5.39
C ARG A 90 -15.89 -23.78 5.22
N LYS A 91 -16.09 -24.68 4.23
CA LYS A 91 -17.31 -25.51 4.20
C LYS A 91 -17.51 -25.99 5.63
N PRO A 92 -18.70 -25.82 6.23
CA PRO A 92 -18.97 -26.53 7.46
C PRO A 92 -18.75 -28.00 7.09
N GLU A 93 -17.68 -28.59 7.63
CA GLU A 93 -17.61 -30.03 7.66
C GLU A 93 -18.94 -30.48 8.24
N SER A 94 -19.59 -31.40 7.54
CA SER A 94 -20.84 -32.01 7.96
C SER A 94 -20.57 -32.80 9.24
N HIS A 95 -20.39 -32.09 10.36
CA HIS A 95 -20.44 -32.64 11.69
C HIS A 95 -21.91 -32.59 12.07
N ASN A 96 -22.50 -33.78 12.09
CA ASN A 96 -23.78 -34.05 12.72
C ASN A 96 -23.66 -33.75 14.22
N ASP A 97 -23.77 -32.49 14.62
CA ASP A 97 -23.98 -32.15 16.02
C ASP A 97 -25.34 -31.50 16.18
N MET A 98 -26.23 -32.26 16.81
CA MET A 98 -27.51 -31.82 17.36
C MET A 98 -27.25 -30.87 18.53
N ASP A 99 -26.89 -29.61 18.25
CA ASP A 99 -26.96 -28.55 19.25
C ASP A 99 -28.31 -27.82 19.11
N LEU A 100 -29.24 -28.26 19.96
CA LEU A 100 -30.49 -27.60 20.30
C LEU A 100 -30.19 -26.29 21.05
N ASP A 101 -31.04 -25.28 20.80
CA ASP A 101 -31.22 -24.03 21.57
C ASP A 101 -30.25 -22.85 21.33
N ASP A 102 -30.36 -22.20 20.16
CA ASP A 102 -30.13 -20.75 20.04
C ASP A 102 -31.46 -20.01 19.74
N PRO A 103 -32.10 -19.38 20.75
CA PRO A 103 -33.41 -18.73 20.62
C PRO A 103 -33.40 -17.41 19.83
N TYR A 104 -32.25 -16.93 19.34
CA TYR A 104 -32.14 -15.73 18.51
C TYR A 104 -31.98 -16.01 17.01
N ARG A 105 -32.07 -17.29 16.59
CA ARG A 105 -31.90 -17.67 15.18
C ARG A 105 -33.12 -17.38 14.28
N THR A 106 -34.20 -16.84 14.83
CA THR A 106 -35.53 -16.85 14.20
C THR A 106 -35.83 -15.75 13.16
N ASP A 107 -34.92 -14.82 12.88
CA ASP A 107 -35.18 -13.75 11.89
C ASP A 107 -33.96 -13.46 10.99
N ARG A 108 -33.13 -14.47 10.70
CA ARG A 108 -32.27 -14.33 9.52
C ARG A 108 -33.14 -14.67 8.32
N PRO A 109 -33.40 -13.72 7.39
CA PRO A 109 -33.99 -14.12 6.12
C PRO A 109 -33.15 -15.26 5.58
N ASP A 110 -33.81 -16.31 5.11
CA ASP A 110 -33.21 -17.36 4.30
C ASP A 110 -32.69 -16.68 3.03
N ILE A 111 -31.54 -16.03 3.15
CA ILE A 111 -30.82 -15.46 2.03
C ILE A 111 -30.27 -16.68 1.33
N GLU A 112 -30.95 -17.08 0.26
CA GLU A 112 -30.49 -18.09 -0.69
C GLU A 112 -28.99 -17.91 -0.87
N GLU A 113 -28.21 -18.97 -0.64
CA GLU A 113 -26.78 -18.94 -0.91
C GLU A 113 -26.61 -18.56 -2.38
N SER A 114 -26.31 -17.28 -2.61
CA SER A 114 -26.03 -16.78 -3.95
C SER A 114 -24.96 -17.68 -4.54
N SER A 115 -25.15 -18.13 -5.78
CA SER A 115 -24.16 -18.95 -6.51
C SER A 115 -22.77 -18.29 -6.59
N TYR A 116 -22.69 -17.00 -6.31
CA TYR A 116 -21.49 -16.17 -6.29
C TYR A 116 -20.79 -16.08 -4.91
N GLY A 117 -21.30 -16.76 -3.88
CA GLY A 117 -20.71 -16.74 -2.53
C GLY A 117 -20.88 -15.42 -1.77
N LYS A 118 -20.35 -15.38 -0.54
CA LYS A 118 -20.36 -14.18 0.32
C LYS A 118 -19.12 -13.33 0.06
N HIS A 119 -19.27 -12.02 0.05
CA HIS A 119 -18.17 -11.06 -0.10
C HIS A 119 -18.10 -10.13 1.10
N ALA A 120 -16.90 -9.90 1.63
CA ALA A 120 -16.67 -8.97 2.72
C ALA A 120 -16.21 -7.62 2.18
N VAL A 121 -16.76 -6.55 2.73
CA VAL A 121 -16.25 -5.18 2.55
C VAL A 121 -14.91 -5.07 3.28
N LEU A 122 -13.86 -4.69 2.54
CA LEU A 122 -12.53 -4.45 3.10
C LEU A 122 -12.37 -3.04 3.67
N ASP A 123 -12.90 -2.03 2.97
CA ASP A 123 -12.88 -0.62 3.38
C ASP A 123 -13.97 0.18 2.65
N MET A 124 -14.15 1.44 3.06
CA MET A 124 -14.96 2.43 2.35
C MET A 124 -14.12 3.69 2.13
N MET A 125 -13.75 3.95 0.88
CA MET A 125 -12.80 4.99 0.53
C MET A 125 -13.43 6.04 -0.38
N ASN A 126 -12.88 7.25 -0.36
CA ASN A 126 -13.25 8.36 -1.25
C ASN A 126 -12.00 9.00 -1.87
N SER A 127 -10.90 8.26 -1.94
CA SER A 127 -9.66 8.74 -2.55
C SER A 127 -8.81 7.58 -3.05
N VAL A 128 -7.97 7.88 -4.03
CA VAL A 128 -6.91 7.01 -4.56
C VAL A 128 -5.58 7.75 -4.38
N LEU A 129 -4.51 6.98 -4.24
CA LEU A 129 -3.14 7.49 -4.27
C LEU A 129 -2.56 7.32 -5.67
N ASP A 130 -2.16 8.41 -6.29
CA ASP A 130 -1.52 8.44 -7.60
C ASP A 130 0.00 8.43 -7.42
N LEU A 131 0.67 7.67 -8.28
CA LEU A 131 2.13 7.64 -8.37
C LEU A 131 2.61 8.40 -9.59
N ILE A 132 3.35 9.48 -9.33
CA ILE A 132 3.92 10.31 -10.40
C ILE A 132 5.44 10.16 -10.36
N PRO A 133 6.10 9.67 -11.43
CA PRO A 133 7.55 9.64 -11.50
C PRO A 133 8.13 11.04 -11.29
N ILE A 134 9.11 11.16 -10.38
CA ILE A 134 9.79 12.42 -10.13
C ILE A 134 11.31 12.22 -10.17
N PRO A 135 12.09 13.29 -10.43
CA PRO A 135 13.52 13.26 -10.16
C PRO A 135 13.77 12.99 -8.66
N PRO A 136 14.85 12.28 -8.31
CA PRO A 136 15.22 12.05 -6.92
C PRO A 136 15.52 13.37 -6.22
N ARG A 137 15.04 13.53 -4.98
CA ARG A 137 15.28 14.74 -4.19
C ARG A 137 16.53 14.53 -3.33
N LEU A 138 17.67 14.96 -3.87
CA LEU A 138 19.00 14.70 -3.32
C LEU A 138 19.58 15.90 -2.55
N ASP A 139 18.83 16.99 -2.41
CA ASP A 139 19.30 18.21 -1.72
C ASP A 139 19.74 17.91 -0.29
N ARG A 140 18.95 17.11 0.44
CA ARG A 140 19.34 16.67 1.78
C ARG A 140 20.57 15.79 1.81
N LEU A 141 20.75 14.92 0.81
CA LEU A 141 21.96 14.11 0.74
C LEU A 141 23.21 15.00 0.58
N ALA A 142 23.09 16.07 -0.21
CA ALA A 142 24.14 17.08 -0.36
C ALA A 142 24.38 17.87 0.93
N GLU A 143 23.33 18.27 1.65
CA GLU A 143 23.44 18.94 2.95
C GLU A 143 24.13 18.06 4.00
N LEU A 144 23.65 16.82 4.16
CA LEU A 144 24.17 15.88 5.15
C LEU A 144 25.65 15.59 4.89
N LEU A 145 26.03 15.28 3.65
CA LEU A 145 27.41 14.92 3.32
C LEU A 145 28.34 16.13 3.13
N GLY A 146 27.79 17.33 2.96
CA GLY A 146 28.56 18.57 2.98
C GLY A 146 29.23 18.82 4.33
N GLU A 147 28.63 18.32 5.42
CA GLU A 147 29.19 18.37 6.78
C GLU A 147 30.26 17.27 7.02
N CYS A 148 30.44 16.35 6.07
CA CYS A 148 31.28 15.15 6.19
C CYS A 148 32.46 15.15 5.22
N LEU A 149 32.89 16.33 4.75
CA LEU A 149 33.99 16.41 3.80
C LEU A 149 35.28 15.85 4.41
N PHE A 150 35.92 14.93 3.68
CA PHE A 150 37.19 14.38 4.11
C PHE A 150 38.31 15.41 3.92
N GLU A 151 38.78 15.98 5.02
CA GLU A 151 39.88 16.98 5.05
C GLU A 151 41.27 16.35 5.24
N GLY A 152 41.34 15.02 5.24
CA GLY A 152 42.57 14.25 5.45
C GLY A 152 42.59 13.49 6.78
N TRP A 153 43.45 12.48 6.85
CA TRP A 153 43.57 11.54 7.96
C TRP A 153 43.78 12.19 9.35
N ALA A 154 44.31 13.41 9.39
CA ALA A 154 44.52 14.13 10.65
C ALA A 154 43.22 14.68 11.28
N HIS A 155 42.18 14.89 10.47
CA HIS A 155 40.90 15.51 10.86
C HIS A 155 39.71 14.54 10.73
N GLU A 156 39.97 13.28 10.37
CA GLU A 156 38.95 12.26 10.05
C GLU A 156 38.04 11.90 11.25
N HIS A 157 38.48 12.16 12.47
CA HIS A 157 37.73 11.82 13.70
C HIS A 157 36.73 12.89 14.16
N GLU A 158 36.65 14.03 13.48
CA GLU A 158 35.86 15.19 13.96
C GLU A 158 34.53 15.39 13.21
N GLY A 159 34.29 14.63 12.13
CA GLY A 159 33.07 14.70 11.33
C GLY A 159 31.99 13.71 11.74
N ARG A 160 30.72 14.09 11.58
CA ARG A 160 29.60 13.15 11.64
C ARG A 160 29.68 12.21 10.43
N LEU A 161 29.40 10.92 10.62
CA LEU A 161 29.24 9.97 9.51
C LEU A 161 27.80 9.47 9.48
N TYR A 162 27.36 8.92 8.35
CA TYR A 162 25.99 8.51 8.13
C TYR A 162 25.91 7.08 7.64
N THR A 163 25.25 6.24 8.42
CA THR A 163 24.97 4.87 7.99
C THR A 163 24.04 4.87 6.77
N TRP A 164 24.12 3.81 5.96
CA TRP A 164 23.20 3.60 4.85
C TRP A 164 21.72 3.71 5.27
N ARG A 165 21.37 3.18 6.46
CA ARG A 165 20.00 3.24 6.98
C ARG A 165 19.55 4.68 7.27
N GLU A 166 20.43 5.51 7.80
CA GLU A 166 20.12 6.92 8.06
C GLU A 166 19.89 7.67 6.75
N LEU A 167 20.71 7.43 5.74
CA LEU A 167 20.51 7.99 4.40
C LEU A 167 19.16 7.56 3.81
N GLN A 168 18.83 6.27 3.86
CA GLN A 168 17.55 5.74 3.37
C GLN A 168 16.34 6.32 4.10
N SER A 169 16.45 6.58 5.40
CA SER A 169 15.35 7.14 6.20
C SER A 169 15.12 8.64 5.96
N THR A 170 16.15 9.36 5.50
CA THR A 170 16.12 10.83 5.42
C THR A 170 15.98 11.35 3.99
N VAL A 171 16.54 10.62 3.01
CA VAL A 171 16.63 11.06 1.61
C VAL A 171 15.48 10.50 0.80
N GLN A 172 14.80 11.38 0.06
CA GLN A 172 13.67 11.04 -0.80
C GLN A 172 14.14 10.64 -2.20
N ALA A 173 14.87 9.53 -2.28
CA ALA A 173 15.39 8.96 -3.50
C ALA A 173 15.48 7.43 -3.40
N SER A 174 15.48 6.70 -4.52
CA SER A 174 15.69 5.25 -4.55
C SER A 174 17.13 4.88 -4.21
N ASP A 175 17.36 3.63 -3.86
CA ASP A 175 18.71 3.13 -3.53
C ASP A 175 19.68 3.32 -4.69
N LYS A 176 19.25 3.03 -5.93
CA LYS A 176 20.08 3.24 -7.12
C LYS A 176 20.43 4.72 -7.32
N GLU A 177 19.48 5.63 -7.10
CA GLU A 177 19.68 7.07 -7.26
C GLU A 177 20.65 7.62 -6.20
N ILE A 178 20.51 7.21 -4.94
CA ILE A 178 21.44 7.56 -3.86
C ILE A 178 22.84 7.04 -4.18
N LEU A 179 22.97 5.75 -4.53
CA LEU A 179 24.26 5.14 -4.86
C LEU A 179 24.94 5.81 -6.06
N GLN A 180 24.17 6.18 -7.08
CA GLN A 180 24.72 6.88 -8.24
C GLN A 180 25.26 8.25 -7.83
N TRP A 181 24.50 9.02 -7.06
CA TRP A 181 24.94 10.32 -6.57
C TRP A 181 26.20 10.23 -5.71
N LEU A 182 26.27 9.24 -4.81
CA LEU A 182 27.44 9.00 -3.98
C LEU A 182 28.68 8.70 -4.82
N LYS A 183 28.55 7.89 -5.88
CA LYS A 183 29.63 7.61 -6.84
C LYS A 183 30.09 8.87 -7.56
N ASP A 184 29.16 9.68 -8.03
CA ASP A 184 29.45 10.92 -8.76
C ASP A 184 30.16 11.96 -7.87
N LYS A 185 29.94 11.90 -6.55
CA LYS A 185 30.62 12.72 -5.54
C LYS A 185 31.86 12.08 -4.92
N HIS A 186 32.27 10.92 -5.40
CA HIS A 186 33.40 10.15 -4.88
C HIS A 186 33.30 9.86 -3.36
N ALA A 187 32.08 9.76 -2.84
CA ALA A 187 31.84 9.39 -1.46
C ALA A 187 32.32 7.95 -1.22
N LYS A 188 32.89 7.71 -0.04
CA LYS A 188 33.39 6.40 0.37
C LYS A 188 32.83 6.01 1.73
N GLU A 189 32.61 4.72 1.87
CA GLU A 189 32.25 4.10 3.14
C GLU A 189 33.51 3.91 4.00
N ILE A 190 33.43 4.32 5.26
CA ILE A 190 34.46 4.19 6.29
C ILE A 190 33.81 3.46 7.47
N ASN A 191 34.29 2.25 7.79
CA ASN A 191 33.84 1.46 8.94
C ASN A 191 32.31 1.18 9.02
N GLY A 192 31.61 1.07 7.88
CA GLY A 192 30.15 0.86 7.86
C GLY A 192 29.31 2.14 7.88
N THR A 193 29.95 3.28 7.70
CA THR A 193 29.36 4.64 7.69
C THR A 193 29.90 5.50 6.57
#